data_AF-A0A6C0BHA4-F1
#
_entry.id   AF-A0A6C0BHA4-F1
#
_cell.length_a   1.000
_cell.length_b   1.000
_cell.length_c   1.000
_cell.angle_alpha   90.00
_cell.angle_beta   90.00
_cell.angle_gamma   90.00
#
_symmetry.space_group_name_H-M   'P 1'
#
loop_
_entity.id
_entity.type
_entity.pdbx_description
1 polymer ?
#
loop_
_entity_poly.entity_id
_entity_poly.type
_entity_poly.pdbx_seq_one_letter_code
_entity_poly.pdbx_strand_id
1 'polypeptide(L)'
;MNPYIAFSMEQRKKMVKADPSRHSNIGGLAKEIGAMWRELSDAEKAKYGSGTRKVKKAKKVAKVQVKAKGTRKTKKALSPYIKFYKNNYAKIKKENPSMALPDIAKKIGKMWSEK
;
A
#
# COMPACT_ATOMS: atom_id res chain seq x y z
N MET A 1 -7.90 -9.37 3.34
CA MET A 1 -9.14 -9.30 4.13
C MET A 1 -8.89 -8.38 5.32
N ASN A 2 -9.88 -7.60 5.78
CA ASN A 2 -9.80 -6.80 7.02
C ASN A 2 -10.28 -7.70 8.19
N PRO A 3 -9.65 -7.67 9.39
CA PRO A 3 -10.01 -8.57 10.49
C PRO A 3 -11.51 -8.49 10.85
N TYR A 4 -12.04 -7.26 10.83
CA TYR A 4 -13.46 -7.00 11.07
C TYR A 4 -14.38 -7.67 10.05
N ILE A 5 -13.99 -7.69 8.77
CA ILE A 5 -14.81 -8.29 7.70
C ILE A 5 -14.87 -9.81 7.83
N ALA A 6 -13.77 -10.45 8.24
CA ALA A 6 -13.75 -11.89 8.49
C ALA A 6 -14.68 -12.27 9.67
N PHE A 7 -14.58 -11.52 10.77
CA PHE A 7 -15.46 -11.67 11.92
C PHE A 7 -16.93 -11.41 11.59
N SER A 8 -17.21 -10.33 10.87
CA SER A 8 -18.56 -9.97 10.44
C SER A 8 -19.22 -11.06 9.60
N MET A 9 -18.47 -11.71 8.71
CA MET A 9 -19.01 -12.82 7.91
C MET A 9 -19.35 -14.04 8.77
N GLU A 10 -18.51 -14.39 9.75
CA GLU A 10 -18.78 -15.51 10.65
C GLU A 10 -19.98 -15.24 11.57
N GLN A 11 -20.03 -14.06 12.18
CA GLN A 11 -21.13 -13.69 13.07
C GLN A 11 -22.45 -13.57 12.33
N ARG A 12 -22.43 -12.96 11.13
CA ARG A 12 -23.63 -12.89 10.29
C ARG A 12 -24.13 -14.29 9.92
N LYS A 13 -23.23 -15.24 9.58
CA LYS A 13 -23.63 -16.63 9.30
C LYS A 13 -24.26 -17.30 10.52
N LYS A 14 -23.70 -17.10 11.72
CA LYS A 14 -24.27 -17.64 12.97
C LYS A 14 -25.66 -17.05 13.26
N MET A 15 -25.81 -15.74 13.16
CA MET A 15 -27.08 -15.04 13.39
C MET A 15 -28.15 -15.44 12.37
N VAL A 16 -27.80 -15.55 11.08
CA VAL A 16 -28.72 -15.99 10.03
C VAL A 16 -29.06 -17.48 10.14
N LYS A 17 -28.13 -18.31 10.65
CA LYS A 17 -28.41 -19.72 10.91
C LYS A 17 -29.38 -19.90 12.09
N ALA A 18 -29.26 -19.05 13.12
CA ALA A 18 -30.16 -19.05 14.26
C ALA A 18 -31.54 -18.46 13.91
N ASP A 19 -31.57 -17.43 13.07
CA ASP A 19 -32.80 -16.80 12.57
C ASP A 19 -32.67 -16.49 11.06
N PRO A 20 -33.20 -17.37 10.20
CA PRO A 20 -33.17 -17.17 8.75
C PRO A 20 -33.94 -15.94 8.27
N SER A 21 -34.96 -15.49 9.02
CA SER A 21 -35.79 -14.33 8.66
C SER A 21 -34.99 -13.01 8.72
N ARG A 22 -33.97 -12.97 9.58
CA ARG A 22 -33.09 -11.81 9.75
C ARG A 22 -32.08 -11.62 8.61
N HIS A 23 -31.98 -12.55 7.65
CA HIS A 23 -31.06 -12.44 6.51
C HIS A 23 -31.21 -11.12 5.73
N SER A 24 -32.45 -10.65 5.59
CA SER A 24 -32.81 -9.42 4.87
C SER A 24 -32.44 -8.15 5.63
N ASN A 25 -32.30 -8.21 6.96
CA ASN A 25 -31.94 -7.07 7.80
C ASN A 25 -30.42 -6.94 7.97
N ILE A 26 -29.72 -6.73 6.86
CA ILE A 26 -28.26 -6.61 6.83
C ILE A 26 -27.77 -5.43 7.69
N GLY A 27 -28.51 -4.31 7.68
CA GLY A 27 -28.15 -3.10 8.41
C GLY A 27 -28.22 -3.27 9.93
N GLY A 28 -29.26 -3.95 10.44
CA GLY A 28 -29.39 -4.27 11.87
C GLY A 28 -28.31 -5.23 12.34
N LEU A 29 -28.09 -6.32 11.59
CA LEU A 29 -27.02 -7.28 11.88
C LEU A 29 -25.63 -6.62 11.87
N ALA A 30 -25.36 -5.71 10.94
CA ALA A 30 -24.09 -5.00 10.89
C ALA A 30 -23.86 -4.09 12.12
N LYS A 31 -24.92 -3.49 12.68
CA LYS A 31 -24.84 -2.69 13.91
C LYS A 31 -24.52 -3.56 15.12
N GLU A 32 -25.23 -4.69 15.28
CA GLU A 32 -24.98 -5.65 16.38
C GLU A 32 -23.58 -6.24 16.31
N ILE A 33 -23.15 -6.69 15.13
CA ILE A 33 -21.80 -7.20 14.89
C ILE A 33 -20.73 -6.13 15.15
N GLY A 34 -21.01 -4.87 14.82
CA GLY A 34 -20.13 -3.74 15.11
C GLY A 34 -19.97 -3.49 16.61
N ALA A 35 -21.04 -3.65 17.40
CA ALA A 35 -21.00 -3.58 18.86
C ALA A 35 -20.19 -4.73 19.44
N MET A 36 -20.47 -5.98 19.04
CA MET A 36 -19.71 -7.17 19.46
C MET A 36 -18.22 -7.05 19.10
N TRP A 37 -17.90 -6.47 17.93
CA TRP A 37 -16.51 -6.23 17.56
C TRP A 37 -15.82 -5.21 18.47
N ARG A 38 -16.54 -4.21 18.99
CA ARG A 38 -15.94 -3.24 19.92
C ARG A 38 -15.66 -3.88 21.29
N GLU A 39 -16.55 -4.73 21.77
CA GLU A 39 -16.44 -5.43 23.05
C GLU A 39 -15.39 -6.55 23.07
N LEU A 40 -15.08 -7.16 21.91
CA LEU A 40 -14.05 -8.18 21.83
C LEU A 40 -12.66 -7.66 22.23
N SER A 41 -11.89 -8.52 22.91
CA SER A 41 -10.52 -8.22 23.31
C SER A 41 -9.58 -8.15 22.09
N ASP A 42 -8.47 -7.41 22.22
CA ASP A 42 -7.46 -7.33 21.16
C ASP A 42 -6.84 -8.70 20.81
N ALA A 43 -6.78 -9.61 21.79
CA ALA A 43 -6.32 -10.98 21.59
C ALA A 43 -7.25 -11.80 20.67
N GLU A 44 -8.56 -11.61 20.79
CA GLU A 44 -9.54 -12.28 19.93
C GLU A 44 -9.61 -11.65 18.55
N LYS A 45 -9.54 -10.31 18.47
CA LYS A 45 -9.40 -9.57 17.21
C LYS A 45 -8.13 -9.99 16.45
N ALA A 46 -7.04 -10.31 17.16
CA ALA A 46 -5.79 -10.75 16.58
C ALA A 46 -5.91 -12.12 15.86
N LYS A 47 -6.78 -13.02 16.34
CA LYS A 47 -7.08 -14.30 15.65
C LYS A 47 -7.60 -14.06 14.24
N TYR A 48 -8.54 -13.13 14.10
CA TYR A 48 -9.08 -12.66 12.82
C TYR A 48 -8.09 -11.81 12.01
N GLY A 49 -7.08 -11.22 12.67
CA GLY A 49 -6.04 -10.40 12.05
C GLY A 49 -4.87 -11.17 11.45
N SER A 50 -4.58 -12.37 11.95
CA SER A 50 -3.44 -13.19 11.50
C SER A 50 -3.48 -13.50 9.98
N GLY A 51 -4.66 -13.82 9.44
CA GLY A 51 -4.89 -14.03 8.01
C GLY A 51 -4.74 -12.75 7.18
N THR A 52 -4.94 -11.57 7.77
CA THR A 52 -4.93 -10.29 7.05
C THR A 52 -3.54 -9.79 6.73
N ARG A 53 -2.54 -10.08 7.58
CA ARG A 53 -1.13 -9.81 7.29
C ARG A 53 -0.64 -10.64 6.11
N LYS A 54 -0.98 -11.93 6.07
CA LYS A 54 -0.64 -12.84 4.96
C LYS A 54 -1.32 -12.40 3.66
N VAL A 55 -2.61 -12.05 3.70
CA VAL A 55 -3.36 -11.59 2.52
C VAL A 55 -2.90 -10.20 2.02
N LYS A 56 -2.52 -9.27 2.91
CA LYS A 56 -1.94 -7.98 2.50
C LYS A 56 -0.61 -8.17 1.78
N LYS A 57 0.27 -9.05 2.29
CA LYS A 57 1.51 -9.42 1.61
C LYS A 57 1.21 -10.06 0.25
N ALA A 58 0.32 -11.05 0.19
CA ALA A 58 -0.07 -11.72 -1.05
C ALA A 58 -0.68 -10.76 -2.10
N LYS A 59 -1.55 -9.82 -1.70
CA LYS A 59 -2.14 -8.81 -2.59
C LYS A 59 -1.09 -7.81 -3.09
N LYS A 60 -0.08 -7.47 -2.27
CA LYS A 60 1.07 -6.66 -2.71
C LYS A 60 1.90 -7.41 -3.75
N VAL A 61 2.19 -8.70 -3.51
CA VAL A 61 2.94 -9.54 -4.46
C VAL A 61 2.16 -9.72 -5.76
N ALA A 62 0.86 -10.01 -5.69
CA ALA A 62 -0.01 -10.12 -6.86
C ALA A 62 -0.11 -8.80 -7.64
N LYS A 63 -0.21 -7.64 -6.96
CA LYS A 63 -0.21 -6.32 -7.63
C LYS A 63 1.14 -6.02 -8.31
N VAL A 64 2.26 -6.45 -7.73
CA VAL A 64 3.57 -6.36 -8.36
C VAL A 64 3.67 -7.31 -9.57
N GLN A 65 3.17 -8.54 -9.47
CA GLN A 65 3.18 -9.50 -10.55
C GLN A 65 2.25 -9.11 -11.71
N VAL A 66 1.07 -8.55 -11.44
CA VAL A 66 0.15 -8.02 -12.46
C VAL A 66 0.76 -6.78 -13.14
N LYS A 67 1.41 -5.88 -12.39
CA LYS A 67 2.22 -4.79 -12.99
C LYS A 67 3.45 -5.29 -13.78
N ALA A 68 3.93 -6.50 -13.51
CA ALA A 68 5.03 -7.12 -14.23
C ALA A 68 4.58 -7.91 -15.47
N LYS A 69 3.29 -8.33 -15.52
CA LYS A 69 2.66 -9.07 -16.63
C LYS A 69 1.89 -8.17 -17.59
N GLY A 70 1.28 -7.08 -17.12
CA GLY A 70 0.83 -6.00 -18.00
C GLY A 70 2.06 -5.27 -18.51
N THR A 71 2.22 -5.21 -19.84
CA THR A 71 3.34 -4.59 -20.59
C THR A 71 4.31 -3.85 -19.66
N ARG A 72 5.41 -4.51 -19.28
CA ARG A 72 6.52 -3.79 -18.64
C ARG A 72 6.85 -2.69 -19.64
N LYS A 73 6.39 -1.46 -19.40
CA LYS A 73 7.01 -0.30 -20.01
C LYS A 73 8.47 -0.45 -19.63
N THR A 74 9.27 -0.95 -20.57
CA THR A 74 10.71 -1.00 -20.43
C THR A 74 11.06 0.40 -19.97
N LYS A 75 11.69 0.53 -18.80
CA LYS A 75 12.08 1.86 -18.33
C LYS A 75 12.86 2.46 -19.49
N LYS A 76 12.33 3.54 -20.07
CA LYS A 76 12.93 4.18 -21.24
C LYS A 76 14.42 4.36 -20.94
N ALA A 77 15.27 4.05 -21.92
CA ALA A 77 16.70 4.26 -21.78
C ALA A 77 16.93 5.67 -21.22
N LEU A 78 17.82 5.79 -20.22
CA LEU A 78 18.06 7.07 -19.57
C LEU A 78 18.51 8.09 -20.63
N SER A 79 17.80 9.21 -20.71
CA SER A 79 18.16 10.34 -21.59
C SER A 79 19.61 10.79 -21.31
N PRO A 80 20.35 11.28 -22.33
CA PRO A 80 21.70 11.83 -22.16
C PRO A 80 21.82 12.81 -20.99
N TYR A 81 20.82 13.69 -20.81
CA TYR A 81 20.78 14.62 -19.69
C TYR A 81 20.70 13.90 -18.33
N ILE A 82 19.91 12.84 -18.21
CA ILE A 82 19.77 12.09 -16.96
C ILE A 82 21.08 11.37 -16.60
N LYS A 83 21.81 10.87 -17.61
CA LYS A 83 23.16 10.30 -17.40
C LYS A 83 24.13 11.37 -16.90
N PHE A 84 24.14 12.54 -17.55
CA PHE A 84 24.95 13.69 -17.14
C PHE A 84 24.61 14.17 -15.73
N TYR A 85 23.32 14.27 -15.39
CA TYR A 85 22.84 14.69 -14.08
C TYR A 85 23.37 13.78 -12.98
N LYS A 86 23.28 12.46 -13.16
CA LYS A 86 23.77 11.50 -12.16
C LYS A 86 25.27 11.62 -11.89
N ASN A 87 26.06 11.78 -12.94
CA ASN A 87 27.52 11.90 -12.81
C ASN A 87 27.92 13.20 -12.08
N ASN A 88 27.29 14.33 -12.41
CA ASN A 88 27.62 15.62 -11.79
C ASN A 88 26.99 15.77 -10.39
N TYR A 89 25.80 15.24 -10.17
CA TYR A 89 25.16 15.23 -8.85
C TYR A 89 26.05 14.55 -7.81
N ALA A 90 26.63 13.39 -8.14
CA ALA A 90 27.52 12.67 -7.23
C ALA A 90 28.81 13.46 -6.90
N LYS A 91 29.36 14.21 -7.88
CA LYS A 91 30.54 15.07 -7.67
C LYS A 91 30.21 16.27 -6.78
N ILE A 92 29.17 17.03 -7.14
CA ILE A 92 28.78 18.24 -6.39
C ILE A 92 28.34 17.90 -4.98
N LYS A 93 27.62 16.79 -4.78
CA LYS A 93 27.21 16.33 -3.45
C LYS A 93 28.39 15.88 -2.58
N LYS A 94 29.44 15.32 -3.18
CA LYS A 94 30.67 14.96 -2.45
C LYS A 94 31.48 16.20 -2.06
N GLU A 95 31.58 17.17 -2.95
CA GLU A 95 32.29 18.43 -2.70
C GLU A 95 31.52 19.35 -1.73
N ASN A 96 30.19 19.31 -1.78
CA ASN A 96 29.33 20.18 -0.99
C ASN A 96 28.17 19.37 -0.37
N PRO A 97 28.45 18.51 0.63
CA PRO A 97 27.42 17.70 1.28
C PRO A 97 26.37 18.53 2.03
N SER A 98 26.67 19.80 2.33
CA SER A 98 25.77 20.75 2.97
C SER A 98 24.87 21.52 1.99
N MET A 99 25.06 21.38 0.67
CA MET A 99 24.26 22.08 -0.33
C MET A 99 22.89 21.41 -0.53
N ALA A 100 21.83 22.22 -0.61
CA ALA A 100 20.49 21.71 -0.78
C ALA A 100 20.28 21.09 -2.17
N LEU A 101 19.48 20.01 -2.22
CA LEU A 101 19.10 19.34 -3.47
C LEU A 101 18.62 20.29 -4.59
N PRO A 102 17.76 21.31 -4.35
CA PRO A 102 17.33 22.24 -5.40
C PRO A 102 18.49 23.07 -5.98
N ASP A 103 19.48 23.45 -5.18
CA ASP A 103 20.60 24.27 -5.65
C ASP A 103 21.59 23.44 -6.47
N ILE A 104 21.83 22.19 -6.06
CA ILE A 104 22.60 21.23 -6.87
C ILE A 104 21.90 21.01 -8.21
N ALA A 105 20.57 20.85 -8.22
CA ALA A 105 19.81 20.66 -9.45
C ALA A 105 19.89 21.89 -10.39
N LYS A 106 19.78 23.11 -9.85
CA LYS A 106 19.97 24.35 -10.63
C LYS A 106 21.37 24.44 -11.24
N LYS A 107 22.41 24.10 -10.46
CA LYS A 107 23.81 24.14 -10.91
C LYS A 107 24.06 23.15 -12.06
N ILE A 108 23.52 21.94 -11.96
CA ILE A 108 23.62 20.92 -13.02
C ILE A 108 22.82 21.33 -14.27
N GLY A 109 21.66 21.96 -14.08
CA GLY A 109 20.84 22.50 -15.18
C GLY A 109 21.60 23.56 -15.98
N LYS A 110 22.23 24.53 -15.30
CA LYS A 110 23.08 25.55 -15.94
C LYS A 110 24.27 24.94 -16.70
N MET A 111 24.98 24.01 -16.07
CA MET A 111 26.10 23.31 -16.74
C MET A 111 25.68 22.51 -17.98
N TRP A 112 24.43 22.05 -18.05
CA TRP A 112 23.92 21.35 -19.23
C TRP A 112 23.46 22.30 -20.32
N SER A 113 22.90 23.47 -19.98
CA SER A 113 22.48 24.48 -20.96
C SER A 113 23.66 25.23 -21.60
N GLU A 114 24.80 25.30 -20.91
CA GLU A 114 26.04 25.92 -21.41
C GLU A 114 26.91 24.97 -22.26
N LYS A 115 26.47 23.71 -22.41
CA LYS A 115 27.18 22.68 -23.19
C LYS A 115 26.56 22.51 -24.57
#